data_AF-L1JRV2-F1
#
_entry.id   AF-L1JRV2-F1
#
_cell.length_a   1.000
_cell.length_b   1.000
_cell.length_c   1.000
_cell.angle_alpha   90.00
_cell.angle_beta   90.00
_cell.angle_gamma   90.00
#
_symmetry.space_group_name_H-M   'P 1'
#
loop_
_entity.id
_entity.type
_entity.pdbx_description
1 polymer ?
#
loop_
_entity_poly.entity_id
_entity_poly.type
_entity_poly.pdbx_seq_one_letter_code
_entity_poly.pdbx_strand_id
1 'polypeptide(L)'
;QEKNGKAIYMEYPDTFVQRGLCSEGLGNWEDAIQDYSRAIQLWGGGREQGVNPYVLTFRANALAKLGKYNEALVDYEASDRLFVAVLRDEARALDVRANYALALYQADDLRLTMFTADPLHHLQLSGYTDMHVALAAIAWSAGDRETAESEWEFACNKIQTGCSLYRQSLISRDLDWLSTVRRWPPAMVANMALFLGKK
;
A
#
# COMPACT_ATOMS: atom_id res chain seq x y z
N GLN A 1 30.49 -22.98 -23.35
CA GLN A 1 31.91 -22.60 -23.16
C GLN A 1 32.09 -21.22 -23.75
N GLU A 2 32.50 -20.23 -22.97
CA GLU A 2 32.94 -18.94 -23.53
C GLU A 2 34.38 -18.63 -23.10
N LYS A 3 35.17 -18.28 -24.12
CA LYS A 3 36.52 -17.72 -24.02
C LYS A 3 36.39 -16.36 -23.32
N ASN A 4 36.82 -16.26 -22.07
CA ASN A 4 37.35 -15.05 -21.39
C ASN A 4 37.37 -15.14 -19.85
N GLY A 5 37.10 -16.30 -19.24
CA GLY A 5 37.44 -16.55 -17.82
C GLY A 5 36.68 -15.69 -16.80
N LYS A 6 35.68 -14.91 -17.22
CA LYS A 6 34.80 -14.16 -16.33
C LYS A 6 33.59 -15.05 -16.00
N ALA A 7 33.41 -15.36 -14.73
CA ALA A 7 32.23 -16.10 -14.29
C ALA A 7 30.97 -15.28 -14.62
N ILE A 8 30.10 -15.83 -15.45
CA ILE A 8 28.75 -15.28 -15.67
C ILE A 8 27.90 -15.88 -14.55
N TYR A 9 27.60 -15.09 -13.52
CA TYR A 9 26.63 -15.49 -12.51
C TYR A 9 25.23 -15.31 -13.09
N MET A 10 24.38 -16.31 -12.92
CA MET A 10 22.96 -16.20 -13.24
C MET A 10 22.31 -15.26 -12.22
N GLU A 11 21.73 -14.18 -12.71
CA GLU A 11 20.94 -13.27 -11.89
C GLU A 11 19.53 -13.83 -11.73
N TYR A 12 19.10 -13.99 -10.48
CA TYR A 12 17.76 -14.46 -10.15
C TYR A 12 16.90 -13.26 -9.70
N PRO A 13 15.71 -13.06 -10.29
CA PRO A 13 14.78 -12.00 -9.89
C PRO A 13 14.55 -11.95 -8.37
N ASP A 14 14.37 -13.11 -7.74
CA ASP A 14 14.10 -13.22 -6.30
C ASP A 14 15.24 -12.66 -5.43
N THR A 15 16.49 -12.75 -5.88
CA THR A 15 17.63 -12.15 -5.15
C THR A 15 17.50 -10.63 -5.08
N PHE A 16 17.08 -9.99 -6.17
CA PHE A 16 16.84 -8.56 -6.19
C PHE A 16 15.60 -8.19 -5.38
N VAL A 17 14.53 -8.99 -5.43
CA VAL A 17 13.36 -8.75 -4.56
C VAL A 17 13.76 -8.76 -3.09
N GLN A 18 14.53 -9.76 -2.64
CA GLN A 18 14.94 -9.84 -1.24
C GLN A 18 15.86 -8.69 -0.83
N ARG A 19 16.80 -8.29 -1.70
CA ARG A 19 17.66 -7.13 -1.43
C ARG A 19 16.86 -5.83 -1.38
N GLY A 20 15.88 -5.68 -2.27
CA GLY A 20 14.97 -4.54 -2.26
C GLY A 20 14.15 -4.45 -0.97
N LEU A 21 13.65 -5.57 -0.46
CA LEU A 21 12.94 -5.64 0.82
C LEU A 21 13.86 -5.25 2.00
N CYS A 22 15.13 -5.65 1.98
CA CYS A 22 16.10 -5.20 2.97
C CYS A 22 16.33 -3.68 2.90
N SER A 23 16.54 -3.12 1.70
CA SER A 23 16.70 -1.67 1.49
C SER A 23 15.46 -0.89 1.94
N GLU A 24 14.28 -1.41 1.64
CA GLU A 24 13.00 -0.87 2.11
C GLU A 24 12.90 -0.87 3.65
N GLY A 25 13.29 -1.96 4.31
CA GLY A 25 13.33 -2.04 5.77
C GLY A 25 14.31 -1.05 6.41
N LEU A 26 15.36 -0.66 5.69
CA LEU A 26 16.33 0.36 6.08
C LEU A 26 15.89 1.80 5.72
N GLY A 27 14.79 1.96 4.98
CA GLY A 27 14.33 3.26 4.46
C GLY A 27 15.11 3.77 3.25
N ASN A 28 15.93 2.93 2.61
CA ASN A 28 16.65 3.24 1.37
C ASN A 28 15.73 3.00 0.17
N TRP A 29 14.74 3.86 -0.02
CA TRP A 29 13.65 3.66 -0.98
C TRP A 29 14.13 3.65 -2.43
N GLU A 30 15.08 4.51 -2.79
CA GLU A 30 15.66 4.55 -4.13
C GLU A 30 16.37 3.24 -4.48
N ASP A 31 17.15 2.68 -3.55
CA ASP A 31 17.84 1.39 -3.73
C ASP A 31 16.82 0.26 -3.85
N ALA A 32 15.76 0.28 -3.03
CA ALA A 32 14.67 -0.69 -3.13
C ALA A 32 14.00 -0.65 -4.51
N ILE A 33 13.70 0.54 -5.03
CA ILE A 33 13.11 0.72 -6.37
C ILE A 33 14.03 0.19 -7.46
N GLN A 34 15.34 0.45 -7.37
CA GLN A 34 16.32 -0.06 -8.33
C GLN A 34 16.31 -1.60 -8.36
N ASP A 35 16.32 -2.22 -7.18
CA ASP A 35 16.31 -3.67 -7.04
C ASP A 35 15.01 -4.30 -7.55
N TYR A 36 13.85 -3.77 -7.14
CA TYR A 36 12.57 -4.23 -7.65
C TYR A 36 12.47 -4.06 -9.17
N SER A 37 12.98 -2.96 -9.71
CA SER A 37 13.00 -2.72 -11.15
C SER A 37 13.90 -3.72 -11.89
N ARG A 38 15.03 -4.11 -11.29
CA ARG A 38 15.90 -5.16 -11.86
C ARG A 38 15.20 -6.52 -11.84
N ALA A 39 14.52 -6.88 -10.75
CA ALA A 39 13.72 -8.10 -10.68
C ALA A 39 12.65 -8.15 -11.79
N ILE A 40 11.91 -7.05 -11.96
CA ILE A 40 10.91 -6.91 -13.04
C ILE A 40 11.56 -7.06 -14.42
N GLN A 41 12.72 -6.44 -14.65
CA GLN A 41 13.46 -6.57 -15.89
C GLN A 41 13.85 -8.02 -16.20
N LEU A 42 14.30 -8.77 -15.19
CA LEU A 42 14.64 -10.19 -15.33
C LEU A 42 13.40 -11.06 -15.57
N TRP A 43 12.22 -10.63 -15.12
CA TRP A 43 10.91 -11.21 -15.48
C TRP A 43 10.32 -10.66 -16.80
N GLY A 44 11.17 -10.12 -17.69
CA GLY A 44 10.75 -9.66 -19.02
C GLY A 44 10.38 -8.18 -19.10
N GLY A 45 10.56 -7.40 -18.03
CA GLY A 45 10.53 -5.94 -18.02
C GLY A 45 9.15 -5.28 -18.12
N GLY A 46 8.08 -6.07 -18.09
CA GLY A 46 6.70 -5.59 -18.24
C GLY A 46 5.91 -5.49 -16.93
N ARG A 47 4.59 -5.40 -17.09
CA ARG A 47 3.55 -5.44 -16.05
C ARG A 47 2.50 -6.50 -16.38
N GLU A 48 2.95 -7.52 -17.11
CA GLU A 48 2.12 -8.52 -17.76
C GLU A 48 2.38 -9.89 -17.15
N GLN A 49 1.76 -10.92 -17.74
CA GLN A 49 1.93 -12.31 -17.33
C GLN A 49 3.43 -12.70 -17.35
N GLY A 50 3.90 -13.28 -16.24
CA GLY A 50 5.30 -13.69 -16.04
C GLY A 50 6.05 -12.85 -15.01
N VAL A 51 5.55 -11.66 -14.65
CA VAL A 51 6.05 -10.88 -13.51
C VAL A 51 5.36 -11.34 -12.24
N ASN A 52 6.12 -11.49 -11.16
CA ASN A 52 5.58 -11.75 -9.84
C ASN A 52 4.81 -10.50 -9.33
N PRO A 53 3.49 -10.53 -9.09
CA PRO A 53 2.73 -9.33 -8.72
C PRO A 53 3.20 -8.68 -7.40
N TYR A 54 3.76 -9.47 -6.48
CA TYR A 54 4.30 -8.94 -5.23
C TYR A 54 5.39 -7.88 -5.47
N VAL A 55 6.27 -8.05 -6.47
CA VAL A 55 7.33 -7.05 -6.72
C VAL A 55 6.77 -5.72 -7.23
N LEU A 56 5.67 -5.76 -7.97
CA LEU A 56 4.97 -4.54 -8.40
C LEU A 56 4.39 -3.82 -7.19
N THR A 57 3.77 -4.55 -6.26
CA THR A 57 3.27 -3.96 -5.00
C THR A 57 4.40 -3.35 -4.18
N PHE A 58 5.53 -4.03 -4.03
CA PHE A 58 6.66 -3.51 -3.27
C PHE A 58 7.25 -2.25 -3.90
N ARG A 59 7.42 -2.24 -5.23
CA ARG A 59 7.89 -1.04 -5.93
C ARG A 59 6.88 0.10 -5.85
N ALA A 60 5.59 -0.18 -5.94
CA ALA A 60 4.53 0.81 -5.77
C ALA A 60 4.57 1.45 -4.38
N ASN A 61 4.73 0.64 -3.33
CA ASN A 61 4.88 1.13 -1.95
C ASN A 61 6.10 2.06 -1.82
N ALA A 62 7.25 1.67 -2.37
CA ALA A 62 8.47 2.47 -2.34
C ALA A 62 8.35 3.77 -3.16
N LEU A 63 7.72 3.71 -4.34
CA LEU A 63 7.41 4.89 -5.16
C LEU A 63 6.48 5.86 -4.44
N ALA A 64 5.40 5.37 -3.83
CA ALA A 64 4.47 6.17 -3.03
C ALA A 64 5.16 6.82 -1.83
N LYS A 65 6.12 6.12 -1.21
CA LYS A 65 6.98 6.65 -0.14
C LYS A 65 7.83 7.84 -0.58
N LEU A 66 8.30 7.84 -1.83
CA LEU A 66 9.04 8.95 -2.43
C LEU A 66 8.12 10.02 -3.08
N GLY A 67 6.80 9.93 -2.88
CA GLY A 67 5.84 10.87 -3.47
C GLY A 67 5.58 10.66 -4.96
N LYS A 68 6.10 9.59 -5.56
CA LYS A 68 5.92 9.25 -6.98
C LYS A 68 4.61 8.49 -7.20
N TYR A 69 3.49 9.12 -6.82
CA TYR A 69 2.19 8.46 -6.79
C TYR A 69 1.75 7.95 -8.16
N ASN A 70 1.86 8.76 -9.22
CA ASN A 70 1.47 8.33 -10.57
C ASN A 70 2.19 7.06 -11.04
N GLU A 71 3.49 6.93 -10.74
CA GLU A 71 4.24 5.71 -11.07
C GLU A 71 3.80 4.53 -10.20
N ALA A 72 3.51 4.77 -8.91
CA ALA A 72 3.00 3.77 -7.99
C ALA A 72 1.62 3.23 -8.41
N LEU A 73 0.71 4.10 -8.87
CA LEU A 73 -0.64 3.70 -9.31
C LEU A 73 -0.58 2.69 -10.46
N VAL A 74 0.33 2.89 -11.43
CA VAL A 74 0.52 1.97 -12.55
C VAL A 74 0.97 0.58 -12.06
N ASP A 75 1.84 0.52 -11.05
CA ASP A 75 2.29 -0.75 -10.48
C ASP A 75 1.21 -1.43 -9.63
N TYR A 76 0.45 -0.66 -8.83
CA TYR A 76 -0.67 -1.21 -8.06
C TYR A 76 -1.76 -1.79 -8.97
N GLU A 77 -2.18 -1.03 -10.00
CA GLU A 77 -3.20 -1.48 -10.96
C GLU A 77 -2.76 -2.78 -11.64
N ALA A 78 -1.51 -2.84 -12.10
CA ALA A 78 -0.97 -4.05 -12.70
C ALA A 78 -0.92 -5.22 -11.71
N SER A 79 -0.53 -4.97 -10.46
CA SER A 79 -0.47 -6.01 -9.43
C SER A 79 -1.85 -6.57 -9.11
N ASP A 80 -2.85 -5.70 -8.86
CA ASP A 80 -4.24 -6.08 -8.62
C ASP A 80 -4.78 -6.92 -9.79
N ARG A 81 -4.60 -6.43 -11.02
CA ARG A 81 -4.99 -7.14 -12.24
C ARG A 81 -4.36 -8.52 -12.33
N LEU A 82 -3.07 -8.68 -12.01
CA LEU A 82 -2.41 -9.99 -12.10
C LEU A 82 -2.90 -10.96 -11.01
N PHE A 83 -3.12 -10.48 -9.77
CA PHE A 83 -3.69 -11.31 -8.71
C PHE A 83 -5.10 -11.81 -9.09
N VAL A 84 -5.96 -10.93 -9.62
CA VAL A 84 -7.33 -11.29 -10.02
C VAL A 84 -7.37 -12.13 -11.30
N ALA A 85 -6.73 -11.63 -12.37
CA ALA A 85 -6.91 -12.16 -13.72
C ALA A 85 -6.06 -13.39 -14.01
N VAL A 86 -4.88 -13.52 -13.38
CA VAL A 86 -3.90 -14.56 -13.67
C VAL A 86 -3.83 -15.57 -12.54
N LEU A 87 -3.61 -15.09 -11.30
CA LEU A 87 -3.41 -15.97 -10.15
C LEU A 87 -4.71 -16.43 -9.48
N ARG A 88 -5.84 -15.75 -9.75
CA ARG A 88 -7.14 -16.01 -9.11
C ARG A 88 -7.06 -15.91 -7.58
N ASP A 89 -6.23 -15.00 -7.09
CA ASP A 89 -5.97 -14.78 -5.65
C ASP A 89 -6.58 -13.45 -5.21
N GLU A 90 -7.89 -13.46 -4.99
CA GLU A 90 -8.64 -12.25 -4.58
C GLU A 90 -8.16 -11.74 -3.22
N ALA A 91 -7.76 -12.62 -2.30
CA ALA A 91 -7.29 -12.19 -0.99
C ALA A 91 -6.04 -11.30 -1.10
N ARG A 92 -5.09 -11.69 -1.97
CA ARG A 92 -3.90 -10.87 -2.25
C ARG A 92 -4.22 -9.63 -3.06
N ALA A 93 -5.22 -9.68 -3.95
CA ALA A 93 -5.71 -8.48 -4.62
C ALA A 93 -6.23 -7.44 -3.61
N LEU A 94 -7.00 -7.86 -2.60
CA LEU A 94 -7.50 -6.97 -1.54
C LEU A 94 -6.37 -6.33 -0.71
N ASP A 95 -5.31 -7.08 -0.42
CA ASP A 95 -4.10 -6.56 0.24
C ASP A 95 -3.46 -5.42 -0.60
N VAL A 96 -3.45 -5.54 -1.93
CA VAL A 96 -2.95 -4.51 -2.85
C VAL A 96 -3.87 -3.29 -2.88
N ARG A 97 -5.18 -3.52 -2.99
CA ARG A 97 -6.21 -2.46 -3.07
C ARG A 97 -6.17 -1.54 -1.86
N ALA A 98 -5.82 -2.07 -0.70
CA ALA A 98 -5.64 -1.30 0.53
C ALA A 98 -4.65 -0.13 0.34
N ASN A 99 -3.42 -0.41 -0.10
CA ASN A 99 -2.42 0.64 -0.33
C ASN A 99 -2.68 1.44 -1.61
N TYR A 100 -3.27 0.80 -2.62
CA TYR A 100 -3.65 1.46 -3.86
C TYR A 100 -4.69 2.58 -3.61
N ALA A 101 -5.73 2.30 -2.82
CA ALA A 101 -6.75 3.29 -2.46
C ALA A 101 -6.16 4.52 -1.76
N LEU A 102 -5.22 4.32 -0.84
CA LEU A 102 -4.52 5.43 -0.17
C LEU A 102 -3.72 6.27 -1.18
N ALA A 103 -3.01 5.61 -2.09
CA ALA A 103 -2.23 6.31 -3.13
C ALA A 103 -3.14 7.06 -4.12
N LEU A 104 -4.27 6.49 -4.50
CA LEU A 104 -5.30 7.14 -5.32
C LEU A 104 -5.85 8.39 -4.64
N TYR A 105 -6.10 8.30 -3.34
CA TYR A 105 -6.61 9.44 -2.58
C TYR A 105 -5.62 10.59 -2.59
N GLN A 106 -4.34 10.29 -2.41
CA GLN A 106 -3.27 11.28 -2.50
C GLN A 106 -3.11 11.88 -3.91
N ALA A 107 -3.43 11.11 -4.94
CA ALA A 107 -3.45 11.57 -6.32
C ALA A 107 -4.75 12.31 -6.70
N ASP A 108 -5.65 12.55 -5.73
CA ASP A 108 -6.92 13.27 -5.89
C ASP A 108 -7.93 12.58 -6.83
N ASP A 109 -7.85 11.25 -6.99
CA ASP A 109 -8.85 10.46 -7.71
C ASP A 109 -9.84 9.81 -6.74
N LEU A 110 -10.69 10.64 -6.12
CA LEU A 110 -11.65 10.19 -5.09
C LEU A 110 -12.60 9.12 -5.61
N ARG A 111 -13.03 9.20 -6.88
CA ARG A 111 -13.96 8.23 -7.46
C ARG A 111 -13.31 6.85 -7.50
N LEU A 112 -12.09 6.76 -8.01
CA LEU A 112 -11.39 5.49 -8.09
C LEU A 112 -10.98 5.00 -6.71
N THR A 113 -10.59 5.89 -5.78
CA THR A 113 -10.37 5.52 -4.37
C THR A 113 -11.55 4.77 -3.79
N MET A 114 -12.77 5.32 -3.90
CA MET A 114 -13.96 4.70 -3.33
C MET A 114 -14.27 3.36 -4.00
N PHE A 115 -14.14 3.29 -5.34
CA PHE A 115 -14.33 2.03 -6.06
C PHE A 115 -13.33 0.94 -5.65
N THR A 116 -12.05 1.30 -5.50
CA THR A 116 -10.98 0.37 -5.11
C THR A 116 -11.10 -0.08 -3.66
N ALA A 117 -11.56 0.80 -2.77
CA ALA A 117 -11.71 0.52 -1.34
C ALA A 117 -13.05 -0.15 -0.96
N ASP A 118 -14.06 -0.09 -1.84
CA ASP A 118 -15.40 -0.66 -1.62
C ASP A 118 -15.36 -2.09 -1.05
N PRO A 119 -14.64 -3.08 -1.60
CA PRO A 119 -14.67 -4.44 -1.05
C PRO A 119 -14.01 -4.57 0.34
N LEU A 120 -13.27 -3.56 0.81
CA LEU A 120 -12.47 -3.64 2.04
C LEU A 120 -13.29 -3.37 3.30
N HIS A 121 -14.37 -2.58 3.20
CA HIS A 121 -15.15 -2.11 4.35
C HIS A 121 -16.00 -3.20 5.04
N HIS A 122 -15.94 -4.44 4.57
CA HIS A 122 -16.59 -5.59 5.20
C HIS A 122 -15.60 -6.53 5.90
N LEU A 123 -14.29 -6.30 5.75
CA LEU A 123 -13.26 -7.23 6.18
C LEU A 123 -12.93 -7.08 7.67
N GLN A 124 -13.32 -8.07 8.46
CA GLN A 124 -13.06 -8.11 9.92
C GLN A 124 -11.65 -8.62 10.28
N LEU A 125 -10.78 -8.79 9.29
CA LEU A 125 -9.44 -9.32 9.49
C LEU A 125 -8.54 -8.27 10.16
N SER A 126 -7.71 -8.69 11.11
CA SER A 126 -6.81 -7.81 11.88
C SER A 126 -5.90 -6.92 11.03
N GLY A 127 -5.59 -7.33 9.79
CA GLY A 127 -4.80 -6.54 8.84
C GLY A 127 -5.52 -5.30 8.28
N TYR A 128 -6.84 -5.22 8.43
CA TYR A 128 -7.68 -4.22 7.75
C TYR A 128 -8.19 -3.10 8.66
N THR A 129 -7.83 -3.08 9.95
CA THR A 129 -8.11 -1.93 10.84
C THR A 129 -7.68 -0.62 10.22
N ASP A 130 -6.49 -0.58 9.62
CA ASP A 130 -5.94 0.63 9.01
C ASP A 130 -6.84 1.13 7.88
N MET A 131 -7.45 0.23 7.10
CA MET A 131 -8.35 0.60 6.01
C MET A 131 -9.67 1.15 6.50
N HIS A 132 -10.28 0.54 7.51
CA HIS A 132 -11.50 1.09 8.13
C HIS A 132 -11.25 2.48 8.74
N VAL A 133 -10.11 2.67 9.39
CA VAL A 133 -9.74 3.98 9.94
C VAL A 133 -9.49 5.02 8.83
N ALA A 134 -8.86 4.61 7.73
CA ALA A 134 -8.67 5.46 6.56
C ALA A 134 -10.01 5.85 5.92
N LEU A 135 -10.92 4.90 5.74
CA LEU A 135 -12.27 5.13 5.21
C LEU A 135 -13.07 6.08 6.11
N ALA A 136 -12.96 5.93 7.43
CA ALA A 136 -13.57 6.86 8.38
C ALA A 136 -13.07 8.30 8.18
N ALA A 137 -11.75 8.49 8.01
CA ALA A 137 -11.15 9.79 7.77
C ALA A 137 -11.54 10.38 6.40
N ILE A 138 -11.66 9.55 5.36
CA ILE A 138 -12.10 9.96 4.02
C ILE A 138 -13.57 10.40 4.06
N ALA A 139 -14.45 9.59 4.63
CA ALA A 139 -15.88 9.89 4.76
C ALA A 139 -16.11 11.19 5.55
N TRP A 140 -15.38 11.36 6.65
CA TRP A 140 -15.42 12.60 7.44
C TRP A 140 -15.08 13.84 6.60
N SER A 141 -14.01 13.74 5.81
CA SER A 141 -13.54 14.84 4.96
C SER A 141 -14.51 15.15 3.82
N ALA A 142 -15.29 14.15 3.38
CA ALA A 142 -16.40 14.32 2.43
C ALA A 142 -17.69 14.88 3.08
N GLY A 143 -17.72 15.05 4.40
CA GLY A 143 -18.90 15.51 5.15
C GLY A 143 -19.89 14.40 5.51
N ASP A 144 -19.59 13.14 5.17
CA ASP A 144 -20.40 11.97 5.53
C ASP A 144 -20.05 11.49 6.94
N ARG A 145 -20.72 12.08 7.93
CA ARG A 145 -20.49 11.77 9.35
C ARG A 145 -20.98 10.38 9.73
N GLU A 146 -22.07 9.92 9.13
CA GLU A 146 -22.67 8.62 9.44
C GLU A 146 -21.70 7.50 9.05
N THR A 147 -21.19 7.52 7.82
CA THR A 147 -20.19 6.55 7.38
C THR A 147 -18.89 6.69 8.17
N ALA A 148 -18.44 7.91 8.47
CA ALA A 148 -17.23 8.11 9.25
C ALA A 148 -17.30 7.50 10.65
N GLU A 149 -18.44 7.64 11.33
CA GLU A 149 -18.67 7.06 12.65
C GLU A 149 -18.78 5.53 12.57
N SER A 150 -19.55 5.02 11.60
CA SER A 150 -19.74 3.58 11.38
C SER A 150 -18.40 2.86 11.14
N GLU A 151 -17.58 3.35 10.22
CA GLU A 151 -16.28 2.74 9.88
C GLU A 151 -15.32 2.75 11.08
N TRP A 152 -15.31 3.85 11.84
CA TRP A 152 -14.50 3.93 13.04
C TRP A 152 -14.96 2.96 14.12
N GLU A 153 -16.26 2.88 14.39
CA GLU A 153 -16.80 1.94 15.36
C GLU A 153 -16.53 0.50 14.95
N PHE A 154 -16.64 0.20 13.66
CA PHE A 154 -16.29 -1.10 13.12
C PHE A 154 -14.82 -1.43 13.40
N ALA A 155 -13.89 -0.53 13.08
CA ALA A 155 -12.47 -0.71 13.36
C ALA A 155 -12.20 -0.95 14.86
N CYS A 156 -12.89 -0.21 15.74
CA CYS A 156 -12.70 -0.29 17.19
C CYS A 156 -13.29 -1.54 17.83
N ASN A 157 -14.46 -1.98 17.35
CA ASN A 157 -15.31 -2.93 18.08
C ASN A 157 -15.46 -4.29 17.37
N LYS A 158 -15.18 -4.36 16.07
CA LYS A 158 -15.38 -5.57 15.25
C LYS A 158 -14.07 -6.21 14.79
N ILE A 159 -12.95 -5.52 14.90
CA ILE A 159 -11.64 -6.05 14.52
C ILE A 159 -10.79 -6.27 15.77
N GLN A 160 -10.16 -7.43 15.88
CA GLN A 160 -9.41 -7.85 17.08
C GLN A 160 -8.28 -6.88 17.46
N THR A 161 -7.58 -6.32 16.48
CA THR A 161 -6.53 -5.30 16.69
C THR A 161 -7.07 -3.99 17.25
N GLY A 162 -8.35 -3.68 16.98
CA GLY A 162 -9.02 -2.48 17.47
C GLY A 162 -8.40 -1.17 17.00
N CYS A 163 -8.90 -0.05 17.51
CA CYS A 163 -8.45 1.31 17.14
C CYS A 163 -7.59 1.98 18.22
N SER A 164 -7.04 1.22 19.17
CA SER A 164 -6.37 1.75 20.37
C SER A 164 -5.16 2.63 20.05
N LEU A 165 -4.33 2.23 19.08
CA LEU A 165 -3.18 3.02 18.61
C LEU A 165 -3.60 4.38 18.06
N TYR A 166 -4.69 4.41 17.28
CA TYR A 166 -5.23 5.64 16.72
C TYR A 166 -5.83 6.56 17.81
N ARG A 167 -6.48 5.98 18.83
CA ARG A 167 -6.93 6.75 20.01
C ARG A 167 -5.77 7.29 20.84
N GLN A 168 -4.66 6.57 20.93
CA GLN A 168 -3.46 7.07 21.62
C GLN A 168 -2.89 8.28 20.90
N SER A 169 -2.88 8.28 19.55
CA SER A 169 -2.48 9.45 18.75
C SER A 169 -3.32 10.69 19.00
N LEU A 170 -4.62 10.55 19.31
CA LEU A 170 -5.46 11.67 19.72
C LEU A 170 -4.93 12.34 21.01
N ILE A 171 -4.49 11.52 21.96
CA ILE A 171 -4.01 11.97 23.27
C ILE A 171 -2.61 12.56 23.16
N SER A 172 -1.69 11.86 22.49
CA SER A 172 -0.29 12.28 22.35
C SER A 172 -0.08 13.38 21.31
N ARG A 173 -1.06 13.61 20.42
CA ARG A 173 -0.94 14.44 19.21
C ARG A 173 0.21 14.01 18.29
N ASP A 174 0.55 12.72 18.33
CA ASP A 174 1.59 12.12 17.51
C ASP A 174 0.97 11.20 16.45
N LEU A 175 1.10 11.61 15.18
CA LEU A 175 0.67 10.86 14.00
C LEU A 175 1.85 10.49 13.09
N ASP A 176 3.09 10.72 13.52
CA ASP A 176 4.27 10.51 12.67
C ASP A 176 4.41 9.04 12.28
N TRP A 177 4.00 8.14 13.18
CA TRP A 177 3.96 6.70 12.93
C TRP A 177 3.03 6.31 11.77
N LEU A 178 1.98 7.09 11.47
CA LEU A 178 1.15 6.83 10.29
C LEU A 178 1.96 7.03 9.01
N SER A 179 2.80 8.07 8.97
CA SER A 179 3.65 8.35 7.83
C SER A 179 4.87 7.43 7.75
N THR A 180 5.45 7.02 8.89
CA THR A 180 6.73 6.29 8.94
C THR A 180 6.53 4.78 9.01
N VAL A 181 5.61 4.29 9.85
CA VAL A 181 5.34 2.86 10.08
C VAL A 181 4.23 2.35 9.17
N ARG A 182 3.05 3.00 9.19
CA ARG A 182 1.92 2.61 8.31
C ARG A 182 2.07 3.09 6.89
N ARG A 183 3.02 4.00 6.67
CA ARG A 183 3.41 4.53 5.37
C ARG A 183 2.31 5.29 4.63
N TRP A 184 1.32 5.81 5.36
CA TRP A 184 0.23 6.58 4.81
C TRP A 184 0.74 7.79 4.03
N PRO A 185 0.10 8.13 2.89
CA PRO A 185 0.38 9.37 2.18
C PRO A 185 0.06 10.61 3.01
N PRO A 186 0.75 11.74 2.78
CA PRO A 186 0.55 12.98 3.53
C PRO A 186 -0.91 13.46 3.61
N ALA A 187 -1.68 13.37 2.51
CA ALA A 187 -3.08 13.75 2.48
C ALA A 187 -3.94 12.90 3.43
N MET A 188 -3.64 11.60 3.51
CA MET A 188 -4.33 10.70 4.44
C MET A 188 -3.96 10.96 5.89
N VAL A 189 -2.70 11.29 6.17
CA VAL A 189 -2.28 11.70 7.53
C VAL A 189 -2.97 13.00 7.94
N ALA A 190 -3.05 13.98 7.02
CA ALA A 190 -3.75 15.25 7.27
C ALA A 190 -5.25 15.04 7.53
N ASN A 191 -5.92 14.20 6.74
CA ASN A 191 -7.32 13.85 6.97
C ASN A 191 -7.53 13.15 8.31
N MET A 192 -6.62 12.24 8.67
CA MET A 192 -6.70 11.55 9.95
C MET A 192 -6.56 12.53 11.12
N ALA A 193 -5.67 13.52 11.00
CA ALA A 193 -5.54 14.58 11.99
C ALA A 193 -6.83 15.41 12.11
N LEU A 194 -7.49 15.74 11.00
CA LEU A 194 -8.77 16.46 11.00
C LEU A 194 -9.90 15.64 11.65
N PHE A 195 -9.97 14.36 11.34
CA PHE A 195 -10.96 13.45 11.90
C PHE A 195 -10.78 13.29 13.42
N LEU A 196 -9.55 13.03 13.87
CA LEU A 196 -9.24 12.90 15.29
C LEU A 196 -9.45 14.20 16.06
N GLY A 197 -9.08 15.36 15.51
CA GLY A 197 -9.18 16.65 16.20
C GLY A 197 -10.60 17.11 16.53
N LYS A 198 -11.63 16.39 16.03
CA LYS A 198 -13.05 16.67 16.28
C LYS A 198 -13.77 15.55 17.04
N LYS A 199 -13.04 14.51 17.44
CA LYS A 199 -13.54 13.35 18.15
C LYS A 199 -13.09 13.36 19.61
#